data_AF-A0A447QLQ2-F1
#
_entry.id   AF-A0A447QLQ2-F1
#
_cell.length_a   1.000
_cell.length_b   1.000
_cell.length_c   1.000
_cell.angle_alpha   90.00
_cell.angle_beta   90.00
_cell.angle_gamma   90.00
#
_symmetry.space_group_name_H-M   'P 1'
#
loop_
_entity.id
_entity.type
_entity.pdbx_description
1 polymer ?
#
loop_
_entity_poly.entity_id
_entity_poly.type
_entity_poly.pdbx_seq_one_letter_code
_entity_poly.pdbx_strand_id
1 'polypeptide(L)'
;MESRRNALYARHPTDIADAVIRGKIPGLRSLIICLEDAVSDADIPLALQNLKQLMQELNAAKAAKGNDGWPLVFIRPRHAEMGKRLIEQFDLTAADGMVLPKFTLASLPAWWTLISDTHLCLMPTLETADVFDIVQMRELATTLVSHPCRGRIIALRIGGNDLMNVISLRRPRNLTLYDGPMGYVIKMLVAVFGPQGFSLTAPVCEHIDDYAVMAKELSLDISHGLVGKTAIHPEQIGIIEQALMVSADEHADALRILNTTQAVFKSQGAMCEPATHRRWAAGILKRAGIYGLYGEQGGSATAVDTSALTAHRQQPVSVTS
;
A
#
# COMPACT_ATOMS: atom_id res chain seq x y z
N MET A 1 6.12 -2.45 7.70
CA MET A 1 5.12 -2.76 6.65
C MET A 1 4.44 -1.52 6.08
N GLU A 2 3.97 -0.57 6.90
CA GLU A 2 3.27 0.64 6.39
C GLU A 2 4.09 1.54 5.44
N SER A 3 5.41 1.39 5.40
CA SER A 3 6.32 2.17 4.55
C SER A 3 6.50 1.64 3.12
N ARG A 4 5.82 0.55 2.74
CA ARG A 4 6.10 -0.17 1.49
C ARG A 4 4.81 -0.44 0.69
N ARG A 5 4.20 0.62 0.17
CA ARG A 5 2.82 0.58 -0.39
C ARG A 5 2.73 0.68 -1.91
N ASN A 6 3.86 0.91 -2.61
CA ASN A 6 3.92 0.82 -4.06
C ASN A 6 4.24 -0.62 -4.46
N ALA A 7 3.39 -1.18 -5.31
CA ALA A 7 3.46 -2.57 -5.73
C ALA A 7 3.71 -2.66 -7.24
N LEU A 8 4.48 -3.64 -7.69
CA LEU A 8 4.61 -4.00 -9.11
C LEU A 8 3.96 -5.36 -9.37
N TYR A 9 3.17 -5.48 -10.44
CA TYR A 9 2.76 -6.77 -10.99
C TYR A 9 3.87 -7.34 -11.88
N ALA A 10 4.34 -8.55 -11.58
CA ALA A 10 5.38 -9.22 -12.37
C ALA A 10 4.92 -10.58 -12.89
N ARG A 11 5.36 -10.92 -14.12
CA ARG A 11 4.95 -12.12 -14.87
C ARG A 11 6.04 -13.19 -15.02
N HIS A 12 7.33 -12.84 -14.95
CA HIS A 12 8.42 -13.78 -15.22
C HIS A 12 9.28 -14.10 -13.98
N PRO A 13 9.52 -15.38 -13.65
CA PRO A 13 10.13 -15.78 -12.37
C PRO A 13 11.58 -15.31 -12.18
N THR A 14 12.40 -15.36 -13.23
CA THR A 14 13.82 -14.96 -13.19
C THR A 14 13.98 -13.46 -12.96
N ASP A 15 13.12 -12.65 -13.58
CA ASP A 15 13.08 -11.21 -13.31
C ASP A 15 12.57 -10.88 -11.91
N ILE A 16 11.70 -11.72 -11.35
CA ILE A 16 11.16 -11.53 -10.00
C ILE A 16 12.23 -11.81 -8.94
N ALA A 17 12.94 -12.94 -9.03
CA ALA A 17 13.99 -13.27 -8.07
C ALA A 17 15.07 -12.18 -8.03
N ASP A 18 15.51 -11.69 -9.20
CA ASP A 18 16.48 -10.59 -9.28
C ASP A 18 15.92 -9.26 -8.76
N ALA A 19 14.64 -8.95 -9.00
CA ALA A 19 14.00 -7.76 -8.45
C ALA A 19 13.96 -7.79 -6.92
N VAL A 20 13.71 -8.95 -6.31
CA VAL A 20 13.63 -9.10 -4.86
C VAL A 20 15.02 -9.21 -4.22
N ILE A 21 15.86 -10.13 -4.69
CA ILE A 21 17.15 -10.46 -4.06
C ILE A 21 18.22 -9.42 -4.39
N ARG A 22 18.29 -8.98 -5.65
CA ARG A 22 19.36 -8.09 -6.14
C ARG A 22 18.95 -6.63 -6.20
N GLY A 23 17.68 -6.31 -5.91
CA GLY A 23 17.17 -4.94 -6.02
C GLY A 23 17.23 -4.39 -7.44
N LYS A 24 17.02 -5.24 -8.46
CA LYS A 24 17.10 -4.87 -9.90
C LYS A 24 16.25 -3.65 -10.28
N ILE A 25 15.17 -3.40 -9.54
CA ILE A 25 14.22 -2.31 -9.81
C ILE A 25 14.33 -1.26 -8.70
N PRO A 26 14.99 -0.11 -8.96
CA PRO A 26 15.13 0.96 -7.99
C PRO A 26 13.78 1.49 -7.51
N GLY A 27 13.67 1.76 -6.21
CA GLY A 27 12.43 2.28 -5.61
C GLY A 27 11.31 1.25 -5.44
N LEU A 28 11.49 -0.02 -5.88
CA LEU A 28 10.50 -1.07 -5.66
C LEU A 28 10.35 -1.35 -4.15
N ARG A 29 9.15 -1.08 -3.61
CA ARG A 29 8.87 -1.26 -2.18
C ARG A 29 8.10 -2.54 -1.86
N SER A 30 7.19 -2.94 -2.74
CA SER A 30 6.48 -4.20 -2.66
C SER A 30 6.29 -4.79 -4.06
N LEU A 31 6.14 -6.11 -4.13
CA LEU A 31 5.96 -6.86 -5.36
C LEU A 31 4.76 -7.78 -5.19
N ILE A 32 3.90 -7.85 -6.21
CA ILE A 32 2.77 -8.76 -6.25
C ILE A 32 2.99 -9.79 -7.36
N ILE A 33 3.16 -11.04 -6.95
CA ILE A 33 3.19 -12.20 -7.85
C ILE A 33 1.73 -12.60 -8.10
N CYS A 34 1.24 -12.33 -9.30
CA CYS A 34 -0.18 -12.50 -9.63
C CYS A 34 -0.44 -13.81 -10.36
N LEU A 35 -1.34 -14.62 -9.80
CA LEU A 35 -1.85 -15.86 -10.41
C LEU A 35 -3.29 -15.68 -10.93
N GLU A 36 -3.85 -14.49 -10.79
CA GLU A 36 -5.21 -14.14 -11.20
C GLU A 36 -5.25 -13.58 -12.62
N ASP A 37 -5.65 -12.32 -12.82
CA ASP A 37 -5.93 -11.78 -14.16
C ASP A 37 -4.69 -11.69 -15.07
N ALA A 38 -3.49 -11.80 -14.49
CA ALA A 38 -2.23 -11.72 -15.24
C ALA A 38 -1.83 -13.05 -15.90
N VAL A 39 -2.52 -14.16 -15.58
CA VAL A 39 -2.19 -15.51 -16.03
C VAL A 39 -3.42 -16.12 -16.67
N SER A 40 -3.30 -16.71 -17.87
CA SER A 40 -4.43 -17.39 -18.52
C SER A 40 -4.74 -18.73 -17.83
N ASP A 41 -5.95 -19.26 -17.98
CA ASP A 41 -6.35 -20.54 -17.38
C ASP A 41 -5.44 -21.70 -17.79
N ALA A 42 -5.01 -21.70 -19.05
CA ALA A 42 -4.13 -22.71 -19.61
C ALA A 42 -2.72 -22.66 -18.99
N ASP A 43 -2.27 -21.49 -18.54
CA ASP A 43 -0.93 -21.28 -18.01
C ASP A 43 -0.84 -21.49 -16.49
N ILE A 44 -1.96 -21.70 -15.80
CA ILE A 44 -1.97 -21.87 -14.33
C ILE A 44 -1.06 -23.00 -13.84
N PRO A 45 -1.05 -24.20 -14.45
CA PRO A 45 -0.12 -25.25 -14.02
C PRO A 45 1.34 -24.81 -14.08
N LEU A 46 1.73 -24.13 -15.16
CA LEU A 46 3.09 -23.61 -15.34
C LEU A 46 3.39 -22.49 -14.35
N ALA A 47 2.46 -21.55 -14.14
CA ALA A 47 2.60 -20.46 -13.19
C ALA A 47 2.78 -20.95 -11.75
N LEU A 48 2.09 -22.03 -11.35
CA LEU A 48 2.28 -22.66 -10.04
C LEU A 48 3.63 -23.35 -9.91
N GLN A 49 4.12 -24.03 -10.94
CA GLN A 49 5.46 -24.62 -10.95
C GLN A 49 6.55 -23.54 -10.82
N ASN A 50 6.39 -22.46 -11.58
CA ASN A 50 7.26 -21.29 -11.54
C ASN A 50 7.26 -20.62 -10.17
N LEU A 51 6.08 -20.44 -9.55
CA LEU A 51 5.97 -19.91 -8.20
C LEU A 51 6.68 -20.82 -7.18
N LYS A 52 6.55 -22.15 -7.33
CA LYS A 52 7.23 -23.11 -6.43
C LYS A 52 8.74 -22.94 -6.48
N GLN A 53 9.31 -22.89 -7.68
CA GLN A 53 10.75 -22.69 -7.87
C GLN A 53 11.19 -21.32 -7.33
N LEU A 54 10.43 -20.27 -7.61
CA LEU A 54 10.72 -18.92 -7.10
C LEU A 54 10.72 -18.90 -5.57
N MET A 55 9.71 -19.50 -4.93
CA MET A 55 9.64 -19.54 -3.46
C MET A 55 10.82 -20.31 -2.85
N GLN A 56 11.25 -21.42 -3.48
CA GLN A 56 12.45 -22.14 -3.04
C GLN A 56 13.70 -21.26 -3.11
N GLU A 57 13.89 -20.52 -4.20
CA GLU A 57 15.01 -19.60 -4.37
C GLU A 57 14.98 -18.46 -3.34
N LEU A 58 13.81 -17.82 -3.13
CA LEU A 58 13.64 -16.76 -2.15
C LEU A 58 13.84 -17.27 -0.72
N ASN A 59 13.32 -18.44 -0.36
CA ASN A 59 13.50 -19.02 0.97
C ASN A 59 14.98 -19.33 1.23
N ALA A 60 15.69 -19.90 0.25
CA ALA A 60 17.12 -20.17 0.36
C ALA A 60 17.93 -18.88 0.52
N ALA A 61 17.63 -17.84 -0.26
CA ALA A 61 18.30 -16.54 -0.16
C ALA A 61 18.04 -15.86 1.19
N LYS A 62 16.79 -15.88 1.67
CA LYS A 62 16.39 -15.34 2.98
C LYS A 62 17.07 -16.08 4.12
N ALA A 63 17.18 -17.40 4.06
CA ALA A 63 17.88 -18.20 5.06
C ALA A 63 19.39 -17.92 5.08
N ALA A 64 20.00 -17.69 3.91
CA ALA A 64 21.44 -17.48 3.80
C ALA A 64 21.90 -16.06 4.20
N LYS A 65 21.11 -15.03 3.87
CA LYS A 65 21.52 -13.62 3.99
C LYS A 65 20.52 -12.71 4.70
N GLY A 66 19.38 -13.24 5.14
CA GLY A 66 18.26 -12.42 5.60
C GLY A 66 17.49 -11.77 4.45
N ASN A 67 16.53 -10.90 4.79
CA ASN A 67 15.70 -10.16 3.84
C ASN A 67 15.77 -8.64 4.05
N ASP A 68 16.85 -8.15 4.66
CA ASP A 68 17.08 -6.72 4.83
C ASP A 68 17.17 -6.04 3.46
N GLY A 69 16.43 -4.96 3.29
CA GLY A 69 16.34 -4.23 2.02
C GLY A 69 15.43 -4.85 0.95
N TRP A 70 14.90 -6.07 1.14
CA TRP A 70 13.95 -6.65 0.18
C TRP A 70 12.67 -5.83 0.09
N PRO A 71 12.04 -5.74 -1.09
CA PRO A 71 10.64 -5.30 -1.17
C PRO A 71 9.74 -6.31 -0.43
N LEU A 72 8.56 -5.87 0.02
CA LEU A 72 7.57 -6.84 0.52
C LEU A 72 7.08 -7.72 -0.62
N VAL A 73 6.96 -9.03 -0.39
CA VAL A 73 6.52 -9.99 -1.40
C VAL A 73 5.10 -10.47 -1.08
N PHE A 74 4.18 -10.19 -1.99
CA PHE A 74 2.79 -10.63 -1.90
C PHE A 74 2.42 -11.57 -3.04
N ILE A 75 1.52 -12.50 -2.76
CA ILE A 75 0.96 -13.40 -3.77
C ILE A 75 -0.53 -13.09 -3.94
N ARG A 76 -0.99 -12.92 -5.19
CA ARG A 76 -2.41 -12.77 -5.52
C ARG A 76 -2.95 -14.09 -6.10
N PRO A 77 -3.57 -14.97 -5.29
CA PRO A 77 -4.31 -16.13 -5.81
C PRO A 77 -5.56 -15.69 -6.57
N ARG A 78 -6.16 -16.59 -7.34
CA ARG A 78 -7.45 -16.36 -8.04
C ARG A 78 -8.67 -16.31 -7.14
N HIS A 79 -8.64 -17.14 -6.10
CA HIS A 79 -9.76 -17.37 -5.20
C HIS A 79 -9.25 -18.07 -3.93
N ALA A 80 -10.10 -18.15 -2.91
CA ALA A 80 -9.76 -18.75 -1.61
C ALA A 80 -9.22 -20.18 -1.75
N GLU A 81 -9.82 -21.03 -2.59
CA GLU A 81 -9.35 -22.41 -2.78
C GLU A 81 -7.92 -22.50 -3.38
N MET A 82 -7.53 -21.56 -4.24
CA MET A 82 -6.14 -21.49 -4.70
C MET A 82 -5.23 -21.02 -3.55
N GLY A 83 -5.66 -20.03 -2.77
CA GLY A 83 -4.93 -19.58 -1.58
C GLY A 83 -4.67 -20.70 -0.60
N LYS A 84 -5.69 -21.53 -0.31
CA LYS A 84 -5.58 -22.73 0.52
C LYS A 84 -4.50 -23.69 0.00
N ARG A 85 -4.56 -24.06 -1.28
CA ARG A 85 -3.56 -24.95 -1.90
C ARG A 85 -2.15 -24.39 -1.80
N LEU A 86 -1.98 -23.07 -1.97
CA LEU A 86 -0.68 -22.43 -1.84
C LEU A 86 -0.13 -22.56 -0.41
N ILE A 87 -0.96 -22.28 0.60
CA ILE A 87 -0.55 -22.38 2.01
C ILE A 87 -0.21 -23.81 2.41
N GLU A 88 -0.95 -24.80 1.90
CA GLU A 88 -0.74 -26.21 2.24
C GLU A 88 0.45 -26.86 1.51
N GLN A 89 0.75 -26.42 0.27
CA GLN A 89 1.68 -27.13 -0.61
C GLN A 89 3.01 -26.39 -0.87
N PHE A 90 3.11 -25.13 -0.46
CA PHE A 90 4.27 -24.28 -0.72
C PHE A 90 4.84 -23.76 0.60
N ASP A 91 6.16 -23.68 0.68
CA ASP A 91 6.82 -22.96 1.76
C ASP A 91 6.79 -21.45 1.44
N LEU A 92 5.88 -20.74 2.13
CA LEU A 92 5.66 -19.30 1.94
C LEU A 92 6.47 -18.42 2.91
N THR A 93 7.54 -18.94 3.51
CA THR A 93 8.35 -18.22 4.50
C THR A 93 8.93 -16.89 3.98
N ALA A 94 9.29 -16.81 2.69
CA ALA A 94 9.77 -15.57 2.08
C ALA A 94 8.66 -14.60 1.64
N ALA A 95 7.39 -15.01 1.65
CA ALA A 95 6.26 -14.12 1.36
C ALA A 95 5.83 -13.37 2.63
N ASP A 96 5.43 -12.11 2.45
CA ASP A 96 4.92 -11.25 3.53
C ASP A 96 3.40 -11.28 3.65
N GLY A 97 2.69 -11.68 2.59
CA GLY A 97 1.24 -11.75 2.63
C GLY A 97 0.55 -12.15 1.32
N MET A 98 -0.78 -12.03 1.33
CA MET A 98 -1.62 -12.27 0.17
C MET A 98 -2.45 -11.05 -0.21
N VAL A 99 -2.60 -10.83 -1.51
CA VAL A 99 -3.60 -9.92 -2.07
C VAL A 99 -4.87 -10.72 -2.30
N LEU A 100 -5.96 -10.34 -1.64
CA LEU A 100 -7.22 -11.08 -1.71
C LEU A 100 -8.08 -10.46 -2.82
N PRO A 101 -8.27 -11.13 -3.98
CA PRO A 101 -9.13 -10.61 -5.03
C PRO A 101 -10.60 -10.62 -4.59
N LYS A 102 -11.39 -9.72 -5.15
CA LYS A 102 -12.87 -9.69 -5.04
C LYS A 102 -13.35 -9.84 -3.59
N PHE A 103 -12.67 -9.15 -2.68
CA PHE A 103 -12.90 -9.28 -1.24
C PHE A 103 -14.18 -8.56 -0.82
N THR A 104 -14.96 -9.23 0.02
CA THR A 104 -16.28 -8.80 0.50
C THR A 104 -16.48 -9.23 1.95
N LEU A 105 -17.51 -8.71 2.61
CA LEU A 105 -17.88 -9.17 3.95
C LEU A 105 -18.19 -10.67 3.98
N ALA A 106 -18.85 -11.19 2.95
CA ALA A 106 -19.18 -12.61 2.84
C ALA A 106 -17.95 -13.52 2.67
N SER A 107 -16.88 -13.04 2.04
CA SER A 107 -15.65 -13.82 1.83
C SER A 107 -14.65 -13.72 2.99
N LEU A 108 -14.83 -12.78 3.92
CA LEU A 108 -13.94 -12.59 5.08
C LEU A 108 -13.73 -13.88 5.91
N PRO A 109 -14.77 -14.65 6.30
CA PRO A 109 -14.58 -15.85 7.11
C PRO A 109 -13.73 -16.92 6.41
N ALA A 110 -13.97 -17.12 5.11
CA ALA A 110 -13.22 -18.06 4.30
C ALA A 110 -11.74 -17.66 4.22
N TRP A 111 -11.44 -16.41 3.91
CA TRP A 111 -10.07 -15.91 3.86
C TRP A 111 -9.36 -15.95 5.21
N TRP A 112 -10.08 -15.62 6.29
CA TRP A 112 -9.49 -15.61 7.62
C TRP A 112 -9.13 -17.01 8.10
N THR A 113 -10.01 -17.98 7.89
CA THR A 113 -9.76 -19.40 8.26
C THR A 113 -8.49 -19.92 7.60
N LEU A 114 -8.18 -19.49 6.38
CA LEU A 114 -6.98 -19.91 5.66
C LEU A 114 -5.69 -19.26 6.19
N ILE A 115 -5.77 -18.01 6.66
CA ILE A 115 -4.58 -17.18 6.93
C ILE A 115 -4.30 -17.05 8.43
N SER A 116 -5.27 -17.27 9.32
CA SER A 116 -5.16 -17.01 10.77
C SER A 116 -3.97 -17.70 11.43
N ASP A 117 -3.61 -18.90 10.98
CA ASP A 117 -2.55 -19.70 11.59
C ASP A 117 -1.19 -19.51 10.89
N THR A 118 -1.11 -18.59 9.94
CA THR A 118 0.11 -18.24 9.19
C THR A 118 0.69 -16.89 9.64
N HIS A 119 1.90 -16.56 9.21
CA HIS A 119 2.49 -15.22 9.37
C HIS A 119 2.00 -14.19 8.34
N LEU A 120 1.24 -14.64 7.33
CA LEU A 120 0.91 -13.86 6.16
C LEU A 120 -0.04 -12.69 6.50
N CYS A 121 0.31 -11.51 5.98
CA CYS A 121 -0.53 -10.32 6.05
C CYS A 121 -1.54 -10.27 4.89
N LEU A 122 -2.51 -9.36 5.00
CA LEU A 122 -3.62 -9.21 4.07
C LEU A 122 -3.54 -7.88 3.32
N MET A 123 -3.78 -7.94 2.01
CA MET A 123 -4.18 -6.79 1.20
C MET A 123 -5.49 -7.08 0.46
N PRO A 124 -6.64 -6.88 1.13
CA PRO A 124 -7.94 -7.09 0.50
C PRO A 124 -8.18 -6.12 -0.66
N THR A 125 -8.73 -6.62 -1.77
CA THR A 125 -9.05 -5.80 -2.96
C THR A 125 -10.55 -5.61 -3.07
N LEU A 126 -10.99 -4.35 -2.95
CA LEU A 126 -12.36 -3.88 -3.08
C LEU A 126 -12.65 -3.65 -4.56
N GLU A 127 -13.31 -4.61 -5.19
CA GLU A 127 -13.45 -4.64 -6.64
C GLU A 127 -14.72 -5.33 -7.16
N THR A 128 -15.73 -5.48 -6.29
CA THR A 128 -17.02 -6.14 -6.60
C THR A 128 -18.17 -5.13 -6.65
N ALA A 129 -19.36 -5.58 -7.04
CA ALA A 129 -20.57 -4.76 -7.06
C ALA A 129 -20.94 -4.18 -5.69
N ASP A 130 -20.60 -4.87 -4.60
CA ASP A 130 -20.83 -4.43 -3.21
C ASP A 130 -20.21 -3.07 -2.92
N VAL A 131 -19.11 -2.72 -3.61
CA VAL A 131 -18.43 -1.43 -3.46
C VAL A 131 -19.32 -0.24 -3.83
N PHE A 132 -20.31 -0.43 -4.70
CA PHE A 132 -21.25 0.63 -5.06
C PHE A 132 -22.33 0.85 -4.00
N ASP A 133 -22.44 -0.04 -3.01
CA ASP A 133 -23.37 0.09 -1.89
C ASP A 133 -22.64 0.59 -0.63
N ILE A 134 -22.95 1.83 -0.25
CA ILE A 134 -22.40 2.46 0.95
C ILE A 134 -22.73 1.70 2.24
N VAL A 135 -23.90 1.06 2.32
CA VAL A 135 -24.30 0.30 3.50
C VAL A 135 -23.39 -0.91 3.66
N GLN A 136 -23.16 -1.65 2.58
CA GLN A 136 -22.23 -2.80 2.58
C GLN A 136 -20.80 -2.39 2.92
N MET A 137 -20.30 -1.26 2.38
CA MET A 137 -18.96 -0.78 2.72
C MET A 137 -18.82 -0.33 4.17
N ARG A 138 -19.86 0.26 4.76
CA ARG A 138 -19.88 0.61 6.19
C ARG A 138 -19.92 -0.62 7.09
N GLU A 139 -20.70 -1.63 6.73
CA GLU A 139 -20.74 -2.91 7.45
C GLU A 139 -19.39 -3.62 7.38
N LEU A 140 -18.79 -3.66 6.20
CA LEU A 140 -17.44 -4.21 6.01
C LEU A 140 -16.42 -3.46 6.88
N ALA A 141 -16.38 -2.12 6.81
CA ALA A 141 -15.44 -1.32 7.59
C ALA A 141 -15.60 -1.57 9.10
N THR A 142 -16.84 -1.56 9.60
CA THR A 142 -17.15 -1.79 11.02
C THR A 142 -16.72 -3.19 11.46
N THR A 143 -17.00 -4.20 10.64
CA THR A 143 -16.60 -5.58 10.92
C THR A 143 -15.09 -5.71 10.95
N LEU A 144 -14.38 -5.14 9.97
CA LEU A 144 -12.92 -5.21 9.92
C LEU A 144 -12.24 -4.51 11.09
N VAL A 145 -12.86 -3.52 11.74
CA VAL A 145 -12.30 -2.85 12.93
C VAL A 145 -12.28 -3.79 14.14
N SER A 146 -13.35 -4.56 14.36
CA SER A 146 -13.47 -5.47 15.51
C SER A 146 -12.89 -6.87 15.24
N HIS A 147 -12.66 -7.20 13.97
CA HIS A 147 -12.19 -8.52 13.58
C HIS A 147 -10.68 -8.72 13.85
N PRO A 148 -10.24 -9.92 14.28
CA PRO A 148 -8.81 -10.21 14.53
C PRO A 148 -7.86 -9.94 13.35
N CYS A 149 -8.39 -9.96 12.12
CA CYS A 149 -7.62 -9.64 10.92
C CYS A 149 -7.16 -8.17 10.84
N ARG A 150 -7.73 -7.25 11.65
CA ARG A 150 -7.40 -5.82 11.63
C ARG A 150 -5.91 -5.53 11.71
N GLY A 151 -5.19 -6.29 12.54
CA GLY A 151 -3.75 -6.15 12.74
C GLY A 151 -2.91 -6.71 11.59
N ARG A 152 -3.50 -7.52 10.70
CA ARG A 152 -2.84 -8.11 9.54
C ARG A 152 -3.14 -7.39 8.23
N ILE A 153 -4.10 -6.46 8.20
CA ILE A 153 -4.42 -5.69 7.01
C ILE A 153 -3.39 -4.57 6.81
N ILE A 154 -2.62 -4.65 5.73
CA ILE A 154 -1.58 -3.65 5.39
C ILE A 154 -2.18 -2.44 4.69
N ALA A 155 -3.11 -2.70 3.77
CA ALA A 155 -3.88 -1.70 3.05
C ALA A 155 -5.10 -2.36 2.39
N LEU A 156 -6.15 -1.59 2.15
CA LEU A 156 -7.24 -1.93 1.26
C LEU A 156 -6.91 -1.44 -0.14
N ARG A 157 -7.06 -2.30 -1.14
CA ARG A 157 -6.78 -1.97 -2.55
C ARG A 157 -8.08 -1.69 -3.27
N ILE A 158 -8.08 -0.74 -4.20
CA ILE A 158 -9.23 -0.46 -5.07
C ILE A 158 -8.95 -1.07 -6.45
N GLY A 159 -9.75 -2.04 -6.86
CA GLY A 159 -9.64 -2.67 -8.18
C GLY A 159 -10.44 -1.88 -9.23
N GLY A 160 -9.80 -0.92 -9.90
CA GLY A 160 -10.49 0.00 -10.80
C GLY A 160 -11.11 -0.67 -12.04
N ASN A 161 -10.42 -1.65 -12.63
CA ASN A 161 -10.88 -2.29 -13.87
C ASN A 161 -12.11 -3.17 -13.63
N ASP A 162 -12.14 -3.99 -12.58
CA ASP A 162 -13.33 -4.77 -12.22
C ASP A 162 -14.50 -3.87 -11.84
N LEU A 163 -14.28 -2.78 -11.09
CA LEU A 163 -15.35 -1.84 -10.74
C LEU A 163 -15.94 -1.14 -11.96
N MET A 164 -15.09 -0.72 -12.91
CA MET A 164 -15.55 -0.18 -14.19
C MET A 164 -16.33 -1.22 -14.99
N ASN A 165 -15.89 -2.49 -14.98
CA ASN A 165 -16.59 -3.59 -15.63
C ASN A 165 -17.99 -3.83 -15.02
N VAL A 166 -18.14 -3.75 -13.69
CA VAL A 166 -19.45 -3.88 -13.01
C VAL A 166 -20.48 -2.89 -13.57
N ILE A 167 -20.05 -1.67 -13.91
CA ILE A 167 -20.92 -0.62 -14.45
C ILE A 167 -20.81 -0.48 -15.98
N SER A 168 -20.25 -1.48 -16.66
CA SER A 168 -20.11 -1.51 -18.13
C SER A 168 -19.36 -0.31 -18.73
N LEU A 169 -18.37 0.22 -18.00
CA LEU A 169 -17.53 1.33 -18.48
C LEU A 169 -16.12 0.86 -18.82
N ARG A 170 -15.51 1.57 -19.77
CA ARG A 170 -14.07 1.51 -20.02
C ARG A 170 -13.47 2.90 -19.85
N ARG A 171 -12.27 2.96 -19.29
CA ARG A 171 -11.54 4.21 -19.10
C ARG A 171 -11.20 4.87 -20.45
N PRO A 172 -11.64 6.11 -20.71
CA PRO A 172 -11.19 6.88 -21.87
C PRO A 172 -9.72 7.30 -21.71
N ARG A 173 -8.95 7.29 -22.80
CA ARG A 173 -7.50 7.59 -22.77
C ARG A 173 -7.17 9.00 -22.28
N ASN A 174 -8.04 9.97 -22.55
CA ASN A 174 -7.83 11.38 -22.25
C ASN A 174 -8.38 11.82 -20.89
N LEU A 175 -8.97 10.89 -20.11
CA LEU A 175 -9.60 11.19 -18.83
C LEU A 175 -8.96 10.38 -17.69
N THR A 176 -8.99 10.97 -16.51
CA THR A 176 -8.65 10.30 -15.26
C THR A 176 -9.84 9.49 -14.74
N LEU A 177 -9.59 8.52 -13.86
CA LEU A 177 -10.64 7.81 -13.13
C LEU A 177 -11.57 8.75 -12.34
N TYR A 178 -11.08 9.93 -11.97
CA TYR A 178 -11.82 10.93 -11.22
C TYR A 178 -12.81 11.74 -12.05
N ASP A 179 -12.65 11.74 -13.39
CA ASP A 179 -13.53 12.47 -14.30
C ASP A 179 -14.85 11.69 -14.58
N GLY A 180 -14.95 10.45 -14.10
CA GLY A 180 -16.15 9.60 -14.22
C GLY A 180 -16.70 9.11 -12.88
N PRO A 181 -17.63 8.13 -12.88
CA PRO A 181 -18.25 7.59 -11.66
C PRO A 181 -17.25 7.03 -10.65
N MET A 182 -16.09 6.56 -11.11
CA MET A 182 -15.02 6.08 -10.24
C MET A 182 -14.49 7.16 -9.29
N GLY A 183 -14.54 8.43 -9.67
CA GLY A 183 -14.21 9.53 -8.77
C GLY A 183 -15.10 9.55 -7.53
N TYR A 184 -16.41 9.29 -7.68
CA TYR A 184 -17.33 9.15 -6.55
C TYR A 184 -17.00 7.92 -5.71
N VAL A 185 -16.79 6.76 -6.34
CA VAL A 185 -16.49 5.50 -5.64
C VAL A 185 -15.22 5.63 -4.79
N ILE A 186 -14.15 6.17 -5.35
CA ILE A 186 -12.89 6.38 -4.62
C ILE A 186 -13.09 7.31 -3.42
N LYS A 187 -13.77 8.45 -3.61
CA LYS A 187 -14.08 9.40 -2.54
C LYS A 187 -14.89 8.74 -1.43
N MET A 188 -15.91 7.97 -1.79
CA MET A 188 -16.75 7.24 -0.85
C MET A 188 -15.93 6.23 -0.04
N LEU A 189 -15.11 5.41 -0.69
CA LEU A 189 -14.26 4.43 -0.01
C LEU A 189 -13.31 5.09 0.98
N VAL A 190 -12.67 6.20 0.61
CA VAL A 190 -11.83 6.97 1.54
C VAL A 190 -12.64 7.49 2.72
N ALA A 191 -13.83 8.06 2.48
CA ALA A 191 -14.69 8.59 3.53
C ALA A 191 -15.20 7.52 4.50
N VAL A 192 -15.38 6.28 4.03
CA VAL A 192 -15.81 5.13 4.86
C VAL A 192 -14.65 4.56 5.67
N PHE A 193 -13.53 4.26 5.01
CA PHE A 193 -12.44 3.46 5.59
C PHE A 193 -11.37 4.33 6.27
N GLY A 194 -11.16 5.56 5.80
CA GLY A 194 -10.17 6.49 6.35
C GLY A 194 -10.41 6.85 7.83
N PRO A 195 -11.63 7.25 8.24
CA PRO A 195 -11.94 7.51 9.64
C PRO A 195 -11.76 6.30 10.56
N GLN A 196 -11.87 5.08 10.02
CA GLN A 196 -11.66 3.82 10.73
C GLN A 196 -10.16 3.41 10.79
N GLY A 197 -9.27 4.26 10.25
CA GLY A 197 -7.82 4.08 10.30
C GLY A 197 -7.29 3.05 9.29
N PHE A 198 -8.03 2.75 8.23
CA PHE A 198 -7.51 1.95 7.13
C PHE A 198 -6.81 2.83 6.10
N SER A 199 -5.74 2.30 5.54
CA SER A 199 -5.04 2.88 4.40
C SER A 199 -5.59 2.32 3.10
N LEU A 200 -5.82 3.16 2.09
CA LEU A 200 -6.29 2.73 0.77
C LEU A 200 -5.23 3.00 -0.30
N THR A 201 -5.05 2.05 -1.23
CA THR A 201 -4.18 2.23 -2.40
C THR A 201 -5.02 2.43 -3.66
N ALA A 202 -4.58 3.35 -4.51
CA ALA A 202 -5.22 3.69 -5.76
C ALA A 202 -5.21 2.55 -6.79
N PRO A 203 -6.22 2.51 -7.69
CA PRO A 203 -6.20 1.65 -8.85
C PRO A 203 -4.97 1.86 -9.72
N VAL A 204 -4.61 0.84 -10.51
CA VAL A 204 -3.56 0.94 -11.53
C VAL A 204 -3.92 1.98 -12.59
N CYS A 205 -2.91 2.60 -13.21
CA CYS A 205 -3.08 3.34 -14.46
C CYS A 205 -2.75 2.39 -15.61
N GLU A 206 -3.75 2.04 -16.43
CA GLU A 206 -3.60 1.09 -17.54
C GLU A 206 -2.88 1.68 -18.76
N HIS A 207 -2.72 3.00 -18.81
CA HIS A 207 -1.94 3.67 -19.85
C HIS A 207 -0.46 3.65 -19.43
N ILE A 208 0.34 2.84 -20.12
CA ILE A 208 1.77 2.67 -19.85
C ILE A 208 2.58 3.84 -20.43
N ASP A 209 2.17 4.35 -21.59
CA ASP A 209 2.96 5.32 -22.37
C ASP A 209 2.51 6.79 -22.18
N ASP A 210 1.39 7.02 -21.48
CA ASP A 210 0.87 8.37 -21.22
C ASP A 210 1.06 8.74 -19.74
N TYR A 211 2.20 9.34 -19.46
CA TYR A 211 2.54 9.78 -18.12
C TYR A 211 1.79 11.04 -17.67
N ALA A 212 1.19 11.81 -18.59
CA ALA A 212 0.49 13.04 -18.23
C ALA A 212 -0.81 12.73 -17.47
N VAL A 213 -1.59 11.79 -17.99
CA VAL A 213 -2.81 11.33 -17.30
C VAL A 213 -2.46 10.65 -15.98
N MET A 214 -1.40 9.85 -15.96
CA MET A 214 -0.93 9.17 -14.75
C MET A 214 -0.48 10.17 -13.67
N ALA A 215 0.25 11.21 -14.03
CA ALA A 215 0.69 12.26 -13.10
C ALA A 215 -0.52 13.02 -12.52
N LYS A 216 -1.49 13.38 -13.35
CA LYS A 216 -2.75 14.00 -12.90
C LYS A 216 -3.51 13.08 -11.95
N GLU A 217 -3.60 11.78 -12.26
CA GLU A 217 -4.22 10.80 -11.37
C GLU A 217 -3.50 10.66 -10.05
N LEU A 218 -2.17 10.60 -10.03
CA LEU A 218 -1.41 10.50 -8.79
C LEU A 218 -1.63 11.70 -7.88
N SER A 219 -1.67 12.91 -8.45
CA SER A 219 -2.01 14.13 -7.70
C SER A 219 -3.42 14.05 -7.09
N LEU A 220 -4.39 13.51 -7.85
CA LEU A 220 -5.75 13.27 -7.36
C LEU A 220 -5.78 12.17 -6.30
N ASP A 221 -5.07 11.06 -6.49
CA ASP A 221 -4.95 9.96 -5.53
C ASP A 221 -4.48 10.49 -4.17
N ILE A 222 -3.43 11.31 -4.17
CA ILE A 222 -2.84 11.89 -2.96
C ILE A 222 -3.78 12.89 -2.30
N SER A 223 -4.39 13.80 -3.07
CA SER A 223 -5.32 14.81 -2.52
C SER A 223 -6.59 14.17 -1.94
N HIS A 224 -6.96 12.98 -2.42
CA HIS A 224 -8.05 12.19 -1.86
C HIS A 224 -7.59 11.23 -0.75
N GLY A 225 -6.34 11.30 -0.27
CA GLY A 225 -5.88 10.52 0.88
C GLY A 225 -5.50 9.07 0.59
N LEU A 226 -5.34 8.69 -0.68
CA LEU A 226 -4.77 7.39 -1.05
C LEU A 226 -3.25 7.42 -0.81
N VAL A 227 -2.70 6.29 -0.37
CA VAL A 227 -1.34 6.23 0.20
C VAL A 227 -0.32 5.50 -0.66
N GLY A 228 -0.72 5.09 -1.86
CA GLY A 228 0.11 4.36 -2.81
C GLY A 228 -0.67 3.98 -4.06
N LYS A 229 0.06 3.59 -5.10
CA LYS A 229 -0.50 3.13 -6.38
C LYS A 229 0.24 1.87 -6.82
N THR A 230 -0.48 0.95 -7.45
CA THR A 230 0.18 -0.22 -8.05
C THR A 230 0.65 0.12 -9.46
N ALA A 231 1.92 -0.14 -9.73
CA ALA A 231 2.53 -0.13 -11.05
C ALA A 231 2.24 -1.45 -11.79
N ILE A 232 1.99 -1.34 -13.09
CA ILE A 232 1.89 -2.49 -14.00
C ILE A 232 3.11 -2.59 -14.93
N HIS A 233 3.97 -1.57 -14.91
CA HIS A 233 5.23 -1.53 -15.65
C HIS A 233 6.36 -0.93 -14.79
N PRO A 234 7.62 -1.43 -14.85
CA PRO A 234 8.72 -0.89 -14.04
C PRO A 234 8.96 0.62 -14.21
N GLU A 235 8.76 1.17 -15.40
CA GLU A 235 8.94 2.61 -15.66
C GLU A 235 7.97 3.50 -14.87
N GLN A 236 6.82 2.96 -14.45
CA GLN A 236 5.85 3.68 -13.63
C GLN A 236 6.34 3.90 -12.19
N ILE A 237 7.28 3.09 -11.70
CA ILE A 237 7.71 3.12 -10.29
C ILE A 237 8.36 4.45 -9.94
N GLY A 238 9.28 4.93 -10.79
CA GLY A 238 9.94 6.22 -10.56
C GLY A 238 8.95 7.38 -10.49
N ILE A 239 7.94 7.37 -11.36
CA ILE A 239 6.88 8.39 -11.40
C ILE A 239 6.03 8.34 -10.13
N ILE A 240 5.66 7.14 -9.67
CA ILE A 240 4.86 6.96 -8.45
C ILE A 240 5.66 7.38 -7.21
N GLU A 241 6.93 6.95 -7.08
CA GLU A 241 7.79 7.34 -5.95
C GLU A 241 7.96 8.86 -5.90
N GLN A 242 8.24 9.51 -7.04
CA GLN A 242 8.39 10.97 -7.13
C GLN A 242 7.11 11.71 -6.75
N ALA A 243 5.95 11.25 -7.21
CA ALA A 243 4.67 11.88 -6.86
C ALA A 243 4.35 11.78 -5.36
N LEU A 244 4.82 10.73 -4.68
CA LEU A 244 4.60 10.51 -3.25
C LEU A 244 5.65 11.20 -2.36
N MET A 245 6.68 11.84 -2.93
CA MET A 245 7.59 12.69 -2.18
C MET A 245 6.84 13.87 -1.56
N VAL A 246 7.41 14.42 -0.49
CA VAL A 246 6.82 15.54 0.25
C VAL A 246 7.54 16.84 -0.12
N SER A 247 6.80 17.93 -0.27
CA SER A 247 7.45 19.24 -0.46
C SER A 247 8.14 19.71 0.83
N ALA A 248 9.25 20.45 0.70
CA ALA A 248 9.93 21.04 1.86
C ALA A 248 8.98 21.90 2.72
N ASP A 249 8.05 22.57 2.04
CA ASP A 249 6.99 23.38 2.60
C ASP A 249 6.02 22.60 3.49
N GLU A 250 5.41 21.53 2.97
CA GLU A 250 4.54 20.64 3.76
C GLU A 250 5.30 20.01 4.92
N HIS A 251 6.57 19.64 4.70
CA HIS A 251 7.41 19.03 5.74
C HIS A 251 7.67 20.01 6.90
N ALA A 252 8.02 21.27 6.59
CA ALA A 252 8.23 22.32 7.58
C ALA A 252 6.95 22.61 8.39
N ASP A 253 5.80 22.69 7.71
CA ASP A 253 4.50 22.87 8.36
C ASP A 253 4.17 21.69 9.27
N ALA A 254 4.39 20.46 8.81
CA ALA A 254 4.16 19.27 9.60
C ALA A 254 5.05 19.23 10.86
N LEU A 255 6.35 19.53 10.74
CA LEU A 255 7.25 19.62 11.88
C LEU A 255 6.78 20.69 12.89
N ARG A 256 6.39 21.87 12.40
CA ARG A 256 5.94 22.95 13.27
C ARG A 256 4.63 22.62 13.97
N ILE A 257 3.67 22.02 13.26
CA ILE A 257 2.39 21.57 13.82
C ILE A 257 2.59 20.58 14.97
N LEU A 258 3.55 19.66 14.86
CA LEU A 258 3.77 18.65 15.90
C LEU A 258 4.53 19.15 17.13
N ASN A 259 5.34 20.20 16.98
CA ASN A 259 6.25 20.69 18.03
C ASN A 259 5.84 22.03 18.67
N THR A 260 4.89 22.75 18.09
CA THR A 260 4.45 24.05 18.64
C THR A 260 3.60 23.89 19.90
N THR A 261 3.64 24.89 20.77
CA THR A 261 2.73 25.06 21.91
C THR A 261 1.59 26.04 21.61
N GLN A 262 1.64 26.73 20.46
CA GLN A 262 0.60 27.68 20.05
C GLN A 262 -0.68 26.93 19.65
N ALA A 263 -1.84 27.43 20.08
CA ALA A 263 -3.13 26.87 19.69
C ALA A 263 -3.43 27.04 18.20
N VAL A 264 -3.02 28.17 17.61
CA VAL A 264 -3.15 28.48 16.18
C VAL A 264 -1.96 29.32 15.76
N PHE A 265 -1.46 29.11 14.54
CA PHE A 265 -0.46 29.96 13.91
C PHE A 265 -0.68 30.07 12.41
N LYS A 266 -0.03 31.04 11.76
CA LYS A 266 -0.04 31.19 10.30
C LYS A 266 1.24 30.60 9.72
N SER A 267 1.11 29.80 8.66
CA SER A 267 2.21 29.33 7.84
C SER A 267 1.81 29.35 6.37
N GLN A 268 2.69 29.85 5.50
CA GLN A 268 2.47 29.86 4.04
C GLN A 268 1.12 30.43 3.58
N GLY A 269 0.61 31.43 4.30
CA GLY A 269 -0.70 32.02 4.00
C GLY A 269 -1.91 31.25 4.57
N ALA A 270 -1.71 30.04 5.11
CA ALA A 270 -2.75 29.21 5.70
C ALA A 270 -2.77 29.29 7.24
N MET A 271 -3.94 29.02 7.82
CA MET A 271 -4.11 28.83 9.25
C MET A 271 -3.74 27.39 9.62
N CYS A 272 -2.85 27.24 10.59
CA CYS A 272 -2.42 25.96 11.13
C CYS A 272 -2.92 25.81 12.57
N GLU A 273 -3.76 24.80 12.82
CA GLU A 273 -4.26 24.46 14.14
C GLU A 273 -3.72 23.07 14.53
N PRO A 274 -2.80 22.97 15.51
CA PRO A 274 -2.20 21.70 15.88
C PRO A 274 -3.20 20.62 16.30
N ALA A 275 -4.27 20.98 17.01
CA ALA A 275 -5.30 20.02 17.43
C ALA A 275 -5.97 19.33 16.23
N THR A 276 -6.27 20.09 15.18
CA THR A 276 -6.96 19.62 13.96
C THR A 276 -6.00 18.94 12.99
N HIS A 277 -4.81 19.51 12.80
CA HIS A 277 -3.87 19.09 11.76
C HIS A 277 -2.82 18.06 12.21
N ARG A 278 -2.81 17.64 13.49
CA ARG A 278 -1.83 16.67 14.03
C ARG A 278 -1.73 15.38 13.22
N ARG A 279 -2.87 14.80 12.84
CA ARG A 279 -2.90 13.54 12.06
C ARG A 279 -2.34 13.72 10.66
N TRP A 280 -2.68 14.83 10.01
CA TRP A 280 -2.12 15.20 8.71
C TRP A 280 -0.60 15.36 8.81
N ALA A 281 -0.11 16.14 9.78
CA ALA A 281 1.32 16.38 9.97
C ALA A 281 2.10 15.08 10.22
N ALA A 282 1.60 14.21 11.10
CA ALA A 282 2.21 12.90 11.32
C ALA A 282 2.25 12.04 10.03
N GLY A 283 1.19 12.10 9.22
CA GLY A 283 1.15 11.45 7.91
C GLY A 283 2.19 11.99 6.93
N ILE A 284 2.34 13.32 6.87
CA ILE A 284 3.34 14.00 6.03
C ILE A 284 4.76 13.59 6.43
N LEU A 285 5.12 13.64 7.72
CA LEU A 285 6.46 13.25 8.17
C LEU A 285 6.74 11.77 7.91
N LYS A 286 5.74 10.91 8.11
CA LYS A 286 5.86 9.48 7.78
C LYS A 286 6.12 9.29 6.28
N ARG A 287 5.37 9.98 5.43
CA ARG A 287 5.54 9.92 3.97
C ARG A 287 6.92 10.44 3.55
N ALA A 288 7.38 11.55 4.13
CA ALA A 288 8.71 12.11 3.90
C ALA A 288 9.82 11.12 4.31
N GLY A 289 9.70 10.44 5.45
CA GLY A 289 10.67 9.42 5.86
C GLY A 289 10.73 8.19 4.95
N ILE A 290 9.74 7.99 4.07
CA ILE A 290 9.67 6.86 3.14
C ILE A 290 10.17 7.26 1.75
N TYR A 291 9.62 8.34 1.21
CA TYR A 291 9.83 8.76 -0.18
C TYR A 291 10.83 9.91 -0.31
N GLY A 292 11.15 10.60 0.78
CA GLY A 292 12.03 11.76 0.79
C GLY A 292 11.31 13.08 0.47
N LEU A 293 12.11 14.15 0.38
CA LEU A 293 11.66 15.49 0.05
C LEU A 293 11.95 15.84 -1.42
N TYR A 294 11.02 16.55 -2.06
CA TYR A 294 11.21 17.02 -3.42
C TYR A 294 12.41 17.99 -3.49
N GLY A 295 13.36 17.75 -4.41
CA GLY A 295 14.51 18.63 -4.63
C GLY A 295 15.79 18.34 -3.83
N GLU A 296 15.82 17.30 -2.97
CA GLU A 296 17.04 16.94 -2.21
C GLU A 296 17.99 15.96 -2.94
N GLN A 297 17.73 15.58 -4.19
CA GLN A 297 18.70 14.80 -4.97
C GLN A 297 19.83 15.69 -5.50
N GLY A 298 20.70 16.09 -4.57
CA GLY A 298 21.89 16.90 -4.79
C GLY A 298 22.76 17.01 -3.53
N GLY A 299 22.86 15.94 -2.73
CA GLY A 299 23.70 15.96 -1.52
C GLY A 299 23.85 14.57 -0.92
N SER A 300 25.09 14.10 -0.84
CA SER A 300 25.53 12.85 -0.22
C SER A 300 24.79 12.53 1.09
N ALA A 301 24.27 11.31 1.20
CA ALA A 301 23.73 10.76 2.43
C ALA A 301 24.81 10.73 3.53
N THR A 302 24.65 11.56 4.56
CA THR A 302 25.28 11.33 5.86
C THR A 302 24.22 10.81 6.81
N ALA A 303 24.41 9.58 7.29
CA ALA A 303 23.57 8.92 8.27
C ALA A 303 23.37 9.82 9.50
N VAL A 304 22.12 10.08 9.85
CA VAL A 304 21.77 10.68 11.14
C VAL A 304 21.68 9.55 12.15
N ASP A 305 22.62 9.56 13.10
CA ASP A 305 22.68 8.65 14.24
C ASP A 305 21.49 8.89 15.19
N THR A 306 20.66 7.88 15.39
CA THR A 306 19.44 7.93 16.22
C THR A 306 19.68 7.61 17.70
N SER A 307 20.93 7.71 18.18
CA SER A 307 21.31 7.36 19.56
C SER A 307 20.81 8.34 20.65
N ALA A 308 20.17 9.47 20.31
CA ALA A 308 19.79 10.51 21.27
C ALA A 308 18.33 10.45 21.82
N LEU A 309 17.51 9.48 21.43
CA LEU A 309 16.08 9.42 21.83
C LEU A 309 15.75 8.54 23.05
N THR A 310 16.76 8.04 23.78
CA THR A 310 16.56 7.21 24.98
C THR A 310 17.33 7.73 26.19
N ALA A 311 17.02 8.95 26.64
CA ALA A 311 17.43 9.40 27.97
C ALA A 311 16.50 10.49 28.50
N HIS A 312 15.30 10.11 28.95
CA HIS A 312 14.62 10.77 30.08
C HIS A 312 13.37 9.98 30.51
N ARG A 313 13.59 9.00 31.39
CA ARG A 313 12.58 8.58 32.36
C ARG A 313 13.27 8.36 33.69
N GLN A 314 12.59 8.82 34.75
CA GLN A 314 12.85 8.65 36.19
C GLN A 314 13.65 9.76 36.88
N GLN A 315 12.91 10.71 37.45
CA GLN A 315 13.19 11.23 38.79
C GLN A 315 11.90 11.19 39.61
N PRO A 316 11.91 10.72 40.87
CA PRO A 316 10.74 10.72 41.74
C PRO A 316 10.56 12.09 42.40
N VAL A 317 9.31 12.54 42.48
CA VAL A 317 8.91 13.73 43.25
C VAL A 317 8.89 13.34 44.73
N SER A 318 9.80 13.91 45.51
CA SER A 318 9.76 13.87 46.98
C SER A 318 8.83 14.96 47.51
N VAL A 319 7.82 14.55 48.26
CA VAL A 319 6.94 15.43 49.04
C VAL A 319 7.64 15.74 50.36
N THR A 320 7.83 17.03 50.66
CA THR A 320 8.04 17.52 52.03
C THR A 320 7.42 18.90 52.18
N SER A 321 6.48 18.97 53.13
CA SER A 321 6.04 20.10 53.97
C SER A 321 5.50 21.37 53.29
#